data_AF-A0AAD4XCI9-F1
#
_entry.id   AF-A0AAD4XCI9-F1
#
_cell.length_a   1.000
_cell.length_b   1.000
_cell.length_c   1.000
_cell.angle_alpha   90.00
_cell.angle_beta   90.00
_cell.angle_gamma   90.00
#
_symmetry.space_group_name_H-M   'P 1'
#
loop_
_entity.id
_entity.type
_entity.pdbx_description
1 polymer ?
#
loop_
_entity_poly.entity_id
_entity_poly.type
_entity_poly.pdbx_seq_one_letter_code
_entity_poly.pdbx_strand_id
1 'polypeptide(L)'
;MLTLGNLVANKSTFPSAIKSLADYVLSKGLKLGIYADSSRAIMICEIISKSCFRAVEYWNSAKFSYHEEQDAGTFPSWGIDYLKYNNCFNDDIRPTIRGDMHPALWAGDWGNSWRTTNDIGSSWIR
;
A
#
# COMPACT_ATOMS: atom_id res chain seq x y z
N MET A 1 -19.39 -14.30 12.17
CA MET A 1 -18.58 -14.64 10.98
C MET A 1 -17.16 -14.20 11.26
N LEU A 2 -16.27 -15.15 11.55
CA LEU A 2 -14.85 -14.87 11.74
C LEU A 2 -14.25 -14.67 10.35
N THR A 3 -13.89 -13.43 10.00
CA THR A 3 -13.14 -13.13 8.78
C THR A 3 -11.71 -13.58 8.97
N LEU A 4 -11.19 -14.43 8.08
CA LEU A 4 -9.83 -15.00 8.06
C LEU A 4 -8.71 -13.95 7.83
N GLY A 5 -8.91 -12.70 8.25
CA GLY A 5 -7.94 -11.61 8.04
C GLY A 5 -7.92 -11.02 6.63
N ASN A 6 -8.83 -11.43 5.72
CA ASN A 6 -8.89 -10.89 4.35
C ASN A 6 -9.09 -9.37 4.34
N LEU A 7 -8.44 -8.69 3.40
CA LEU A 7 -8.71 -7.28 3.11
C LEU A 7 -10.18 -7.06 2.72
N VAL A 8 -10.79 -6.04 3.31
CA VAL A 8 -12.17 -5.63 3.02
C VAL A 8 -12.19 -4.15 2.70
N ALA A 9 -12.74 -3.81 1.53
CA ALA A 9 -12.89 -2.41 1.13
C ALA A 9 -13.86 -1.67 2.04
N ASN A 10 -13.56 -0.39 2.31
CA ASN A 10 -14.46 0.49 3.04
C ASN A 10 -15.78 0.63 2.27
N LYS A 11 -16.87 0.10 2.81
CA LYS A 11 -18.19 0.08 2.14
C LYS A 11 -18.78 1.47 1.91
N SER A 12 -18.41 2.47 2.69
CA SER A 12 -18.87 3.84 2.48
C SER A 12 -18.19 4.48 1.26
N THR A 13 -16.94 4.11 0.98
CA THR A 13 -16.18 4.62 -0.18
C THR A 13 -16.42 3.77 -1.42
N PHE A 14 -16.47 2.44 -1.26
CA PHE A 14 -16.67 1.46 -2.31
C PHE A 14 -17.93 0.62 -2.03
N PRO A 15 -19.13 1.22 -2.16
CA PRO A 15 -20.39 0.55 -1.81
C PRO A 15 -20.65 -0.70 -2.67
N SER A 16 -20.13 -0.73 -3.89
CA SER A 16 -20.23 -1.86 -4.82
C SER A 16 -18.99 -2.76 -4.82
N ALA A 17 -18.10 -2.63 -3.83
CA ALA A 17 -16.79 -3.28 -3.75
C ALA A 17 -15.79 -2.90 -4.86
N ILE A 18 -14.51 -3.25 -4.67
CA ILE A 18 -13.42 -2.93 -5.60
C ILE A 18 -13.61 -3.63 -6.94
N LYS A 19 -14.12 -4.86 -6.94
CA LYS A 19 -14.33 -5.61 -8.17
C LYS A 19 -15.26 -4.88 -9.15
N SER A 20 -16.36 -4.30 -8.68
CA SER A 20 -17.27 -3.56 -9.56
C SER A 20 -16.61 -2.33 -10.16
N LEU A 21 -15.74 -1.65 -9.39
CA LEU A 21 -14.95 -0.52 -9.89
C LEU A 21 -13.94 -1.00 -10.94
N ALA A 22 -13.26 -2.11 -10.71
CA ALA A 22 -12.33 -2.70 -11.67
C ALA A 22 -13.04 -3.09 -12.98
N ASP A 23 -14.14 -3.83 -12.90
CA ASP A 23 -14.94 -4.21 -14.06
C ASP A 23 -15.35 -2.98 -14.88
N TYR A 24 -15.74 -1.89 -14.21
CA TYR A 24 -16.05 -0.62 -14.86
C TYR A 24 -14.82 0.01 -15.54
N VAL A 25 -13.68 0.13 -14.84
CA VAL A 25 -12.44 0.70 -15.40
C VAL A 25 -11.96 -0.09 -16.62
N LEU A 26 -11.96 -1.42 -16.52
CA LEU A 26 -11.59 -2.32 -17.60
C LEU A 26 -12.55 -2.21 -18.80
N SER A 27 -13.85 -2.03 -18.56
CA SER A 27 -14.83 -1.79 -19.63
C SER A 27 -14.56 -0.51 -20.44
N LYS A 28 -13.78 0.42 -19.87
CA LYS A 28 -13.32 1.64 -20.55
C LYS A 28 -11.97 1.48 -21.24
N GLY A 29 -11.42 0.27 -21.30
CA GLY A 29 -10.10 -0.01 -21.90
C GLY A 29 -8.93 0.48 -21.04
N LEU A 30 -9.17 0.72 -19.75
CA LEU A 30 -8.16 1.18 -18.80
C LEU A 30 -7.74 0.03 -17.86
N LYS A 31 -6.62 0.23 -17.16
CA LYS A 31 -6.12 -0.68 -16.11
C LYS A 31 -6.31 -0.04 -14.74
N LEU A 32 -6.52 -0.87 -13.71
CA LEU A 32 -6.72 -0.39 -12.34
C LEU A 32 -5.54 -0.75 -11.44
N GLY A 33 -5.00 0.25 -10.73
CA GLY A 33 -3.98 0.04 -9.71
C GLY A 33 -4.53 0.12 -8.28
N ILE A 34 -3.91 -0.61 -7.35
CA ILE A 34 -4.17 -0.53 -5.92
C ILE A 34 -2.89 -0.14 -5.15
N TYR A 35 -3.07 0.35 -3.93
CA TYR A 35 -1.99 0.70 -3.01
C TYR A 35 -1.99 -0.25 -1.82
N ALA A 36 -0.81 -0.73 -1.44
CA ALA A 36 -0.56 -1.38 -0.16
C ALA A 36 0.78 -0.91 0.43
N ASP A 37 1.06 -1.28 1.68
CA ASP A 37 2.23 -0.84 2.44
C ASP A 37 2.88 -2.05 3.11
N SER A 38 4.21 -2.05 3.23
CA SER A 38 4.95 -3.09 3.95
C SER A 38 4.98 -2.87 5.48
N SER A 39 4.19 -1.91 5.97
CA SER A 39 4.07 -1.58 7.40
C SER A 39 3.62 -2.80 8.21
N ARG A 40 4.31 -3.04 9.34
CA ARG A 40 3.89 -4.08 10.30
C ARG A 40 2.72 -3.69 11.19
N ALA A 41 2.43 -2.40 11.30
CA ALA A 41 1.28 -1.86 12.01
C ALA A 41 0.15 -1.53 11.02
N ILE A 42 -1.09 -1.37 11.53
CA ILE A 42 -2.28 -0.89 10.80
C ILE A 42 -2.08 0.59 10.40
N MET A 43 -1.04 0.87 9.62
CA MET A 43 -0.54 2.20 9.34
C MET A 43 -0.09 2.24 7.88
N ILE A 44 -1.03 2.49 6.99
CA ILE A 44 -0.70 3.07 5.68
C ILE A 44 -0.31 4.54 5.92
N CYS A 45 0.63 5.07 5.13
CA CYS A 45 1.12 6.43 5.33
C CYS A 45 0.02 7.52 5.34
N GLU A 46 -1.16 7.26 4.74
CA GLU A 46 -2.32 8.16 4.75
C GLU A 46 -2.91 8.42 6.15
N ILE A 47 -3.01 7.37 6.99
CA ILE A 47 -3.59 7.43 8.35
C ILE A 47 -2.77 8.36 9.26
N ILE A 48 -1.51 8.59 8.91
CA ILE A 48 -0.55 9.30 9.75
C ILE A 48 -0.72 10.82 9.67
N SER A 49 -1.19 11.32 8.53
CA SER A 49 -1.35 12.77 8.31
C SER A 49 -2.46 13.40 9.16
N LYS A 50 -3.41 12.62 9.69
CA LYS A 50 -4.59 13.15 10.40
C LYS A 50 -4.73 12.73 11.87
N SER A 51 -4.10 11.65 12.34
CA SER A 51 -4.38 11.16 13.71
C SER A 51 -3.27 10.32 14.38
N CYS A 52 -1.99 10.58 14.10
CA CYS A 52 -0.88 9.80 14.65
C CYS A 52 -0.28 10.33 15.97
N PHE A 53 -1.07 10.97 16.82
CA PHE A 53 -0.68 11.15 18.23
C PHE A 53 -1.19 10.01 19.14
N ARG A 54 -2.01 9.09 18.61
CA ARG A 54 -2.60 7.96 19.38
C ARG A 54 -2.10 6.56 18.98
N ALA A 55 -1.34 6.42 17.90
CA ALA A 55 -0.90 5.09 17.42
C ALA A 55 0.34 4.53 18.15
N VAL A 56 0.99 5.34 19.00
CA VAL A 56 2.20 4.93 19.74
C VAL A 56 1.88 3.88 20.84
N GLU A 57 0.61 3.73 21.23
CA GLU A 57 0.21 2.74 22.26
C GLU A 57 -0.02 1.32 21.73
N TYR A 58 -0.09 1.10 20.41
CA TYR A 58 -0.31 -0.23 19.80
C TYR A 58 0.95 -0.84 19.18
N TRP A 59 2.13 -0.38 19.60
CA TRP A 59 3.43 -0.78 19.07
C TRP A 59 3.81 -2.26 19.36
N ASN A 60 3.21 -2.90 20.37
CA ASN A 60 3.70 -4.19 20.88
C ASN A 60 2.90 -5.44 20.47
N SER A 61 1.87 -5.34 19.63
CA SER A 61 0.98 -6.51 19.37
C SER A 61 0.63 -6.82 17.92
N ALA A 62 1.01 -6.00 16.95
CA ALA A 62 0.63 -6.21 15.56
C ALA A 62 1.86 -6.53 14.70
N LYS A 63 2.08 -7.81 14.42
CA LYS A 63 3.00 -8.28 13.35
C LYS A 63 2.15 -8.58 12.11
N PHE A 64 1.85 -7.58 11.28
CA PHE A 64 1.08 -7.76 10.03
C PHE A 64 1.90 -8.22 8.81
N SER A 65 3.23 -8.29 8.89
CA SER A 65 4.05 -8.84 7.80
C SER A 65 4.00 -10.37 7.78
N TYR A 66 2.86 -10.94 7.36
CA TYR A 66 2.64 -12.35 6.98
C TYR A 66 1.40 -12.58 6.08
N HIS A 67 0.77 -11.52 5.54
CA HIS A 67 -0.45 -11.64 4.71
C HIS A 67 -0.19 -11.41 3.22
N GLU A 68 1.06 -11.23 2.80
CA GLU A 68 1.43 -10.89 1.43
C GLU A 68 0.91 -11.92 0.43
N GLU A 69 0.97 -13.22 0.76
CA GLU A 69 0.43 -14.28 -0.09
C GLU A 69 -1.11 -14.21 -0.21
N GLN A 70 -1.79 -13.97 0.91
CA GLN A 70 -3.24 -13.83 0.98
C GLN A 70 -3.74 -12.58 0.24
N ASP A 71 -3.04 -11.46 0.39
CA ASP A 71 -3.33 -10.18 -0.27
C ASP A 71 -3.04 -10.27 -1.77
N ALA A 72 -1.93 -10.92 -2.16
CA ALA A 72 -1.60 -11.19 -3.55
C ALA A 72 -2.63 -12.10 -4.25
N GLY A 73 -3.29 -13.00 -3.53
CA GLY A 73 -4.44 -13.75 -4.03
C GLY A 73 -5.70 -12.90 -4.17
N THR A 74 -5.85 -11.88 -3.33
CA THR A 74 -7.03 -11.00 -3.29
C THR A 74 -7.04 -10.01 -4.45
N PHE A 75 -5.92 -9.36 -4.77
CA PHE A 75 -5.89 -8.28 -5.78
C PHE A 75 -6.33 -8.73 -7.19
N PRO A 76 -5.85 -9.87 -7.75
CA PRO A 76 -6.32 -10.37 -9.03
C PRO A 76 -7.80 -10.75 -9.00
N SER A 77 -8.31 -11.28 -7.88
CA SER A 77 -9.74 -11.61 -7.73
C SER A 77 -10.65 -10.38 -7.82
N TRP A 78 -10.12 -9.19 -7.50
CA TRP A 78 -10.79 -7.91 -7.68
C TRP A 78 -10.56 -7.28 -9.05
N GLY A 79 -9.71 -7.84 -9.91
CA GLY A 79 -9.38 -7.26 -11.22
C GLY A 79 -8.35 -6.14 -11.17
N ILE A 80 -7.42 -6.17 -10.21
CA ILE A 80 -6.32 -5.20 -10.12
C ILE A 80 -5.18 -5.60 -11.07
N ASP A 81 -4.65 -4.62 -11.80
CA ASP A 81 -3.57 -4.76 -12.77
C ASP A 81 -2.21 -4.24 -12.29
N TYR A 82 -2.19 -3.42 -11.23
CA TYR A 82 -0.98 -2.74 -10.76
C TYR A 82 -0.97 -2.59 -9.24
N LEU A 83 0.18 -2.83 -8.61
CA LEU A 83 0.38 -2.60 -7.19
C LEU A 83 1.42 -1.52 -6.96
N LYS A 84 1.04 -0.45 -6.25
CA LYS A 84 2.00 0.45 -5.60
C LYS A 84 2.24 -0.05 -4.18
N TYR A 85 3.43 -0.57 -3.92
CA TYR A 85 3.82 -1.09 -2.61
C TYR A 85 4.75 -0.10 -1.89
N ASN A 86 4.32 0.40 -0.73
CA ASN A 86 5.03 1.41 0.04
C ASN A 86 5.85 0.77 1.18
N ASN A 87 6.70 1.57 1.85
CA ASN A 87 7.68 1.11 2.83
C ASN A 87 7.64 1.95 4.12
N CYS A 88 6.44 2.30 4.61
CA CYS A 88 6.29 2.94 5.92
C CYS A 88 6.52 1.88 7.04
N PHE A 89 7.11 2.26 8.18
CA PHE A 89 7.27 1.41 9.40
C PHE A 89 7.83 0.00 9.18
N ASN A 90 8.81 -0.14 8.30
CA ASN A 90 9.56 -1.38 8.12
C ASN A 90 10.87 -1.29 8.92
N ASP A 91 10.96 -2.04 10.03
CA ASP A 91 12.19 -2.25 10.82
C ASP A 91 13.00 -0.97 11.15
N ASP A 92 12.40 -0.03 11.88
CA ASP A 92 13.06 1.21 12.36
C ASP A 92 13.57 2.17 11.27
N ILE A 93 13.34 1.87 9.99
CA ILE A 93 13.62 2.81 8.90
C ILE A 93 12.57 3.92 8.97
N ARG A 94 13.03 5.16 9.19
CA ARG A 94 12.14 6.32 9.20
C ARG A 94 11.38 6.36 7.86
N PRO A 95 10.04 6.47 7.86
CA PRO A 95 9.19 6.44 6.66
C PRO A 95 9.51 7.50 5.59
N THR A 96 10.45 8.40 5.86
CA THR A 96 10.68 9.66 5.16
C THR A 96 11.89 9.64 4.23
N ILE A 97 12.66 8.54 4.16
CA ILE A 97 13.79 8.45 3.23
C ILE A 97 13.55 7.30 2.25
N ARG A 98 13.09 7.66 1.06
CA ARG A 98 12.92 6.75 -0.08
C ARG A 98 14.19 6.73 -0.90
N GLY A 99 14.56 5.55 -1.41
CA GLY A 99 15.76 5.36 -2.22
C GLY A 99 17.04 5.05 -1.43
N ASP A 100 17.01 5.11 -0.09
CA ASP A 100 18.19 4.95 0.78
C ASP A 100 18.84 3.56 0.69
N MET A 101 18.03 2.52 0.50
CA MET A 101 18.50 1.16 0.25
C MET A 101 18.97 0.92 -1.19
N HIS A 102 19.17 1.99 -1.98
CA HIS A 102 19.63 1.93 -3.37
C HIS A 102 18.83 0.94 -4.23
N PRO A 103 17.49 1.05 -4.31
CA PRO A 103 16.64 0.07 -5.02
C PRO A 103 17.01 -0.08 -6.50
N ALA A 104 17.68 0.90 -7.09
CA ALA A 104 18.24 0.79 -8.44
C ALA A 104 19.25 -0.36 -8.63
N LEU A 105 19.84 -0.89 -7.54
CA LEU A 105 20.81 -1.97 -7.61
C LEU A 105 20.19 -3.38 -7.54
N TRP A 106 18.95 -3.51 -7.07
CA TRP A 106 18.36 -4.84 -6.76
C TRP A 106 16.88 -4.97 -7.07
N ALA A 107 16.10 -3.89 -7.13
CA ALA A 107 14.65 -3.98 -7.28
C ALA A 107 14.21 -4.48 -8.66
N GLY A 108 15.09 -4.45 -9.66
CA GLY A 108 14.82 -4.99 -11.00
C GLY A 108 14.52 -6.50 -11.01
N ASP A 109 15.04 -7.24 -10.04
CA ASP A 109 14.76 -8.68 -9.90
C ASP A 109 13.36 -8.96 -9.31
N TRP A 110 12.73 -7.96 -8.68
CA TRP A 110 11.52 -8.13 -7.87
C TRP A 110 10.32 -7.27 -8.31
N GLY A 111 10.54 -6.23 -9.12
CA GLY A 111 9.49 -5.30 -9.52
C GLY A 111 9.80 -4.53 -10.79
N ASN A 112 8.76 -3.96 -11.40
CA ASN A 112 8.88 -3.27 -12.68
C ASN A 112 9.34 -1.81 -12.57
N SER A 113 9.20 -1.19 -11.38
CA SER A 113 9.67 0.17 -11.11
C SER A 113 9.91 0.39 -9.62
N TRP A 114 10.74 1.38 -9.29
CA TRP A 114 11.04 1.77 -7.92
C TRP A 114 11.18 3.28 -7.80
N ARG A 115 10.85 3.79 -6.61
CA ARG A 115 11.05 5.20 -6.26
C ARG A 115 12.52 5.43 -5.89
N THR A 116 13.13 6.44 -6.50
CA THR A 116 14.52 6.83 -6.21
C THR A 116 14.62 8.04 -5.26
N THR A 117 13.50 8.71 -4.99
CA THR A 117 13.42 9.91 -4.16
C THR A 117 12.16 9.94 -3.32
N ASN A 118 12.13 10.86 -2.36
CA ASN A 118 10.96 11.21 -1.54
C ASN A 118 9.79 11.74 -2.37
N ASP A 119 8.65 11.94 -1.70
CA ASP A 119 7.45 12.46 -2.37
C ASP A 119 7.72 13.90 -2.86
N ILE A 120 7.42 14.14 -4.13
CA ILE A 120 7.62 15.45 -4.75
C ILE A 120 6.63 16.47 -4.16
N GLY A 121 7.08 17.71 -3.96
CA GLY A 121 6.21 18.84 -3.61
C GLY A 121 5.84 19.67 -4.84
N SER A 122 4.80 20.48 -4.73
CA SER A 122 4.38 21.42 -5.78
C SER A 122 5.23 22.71 -5.78
N SER A 123 6.55 22.59 -5.66
CA SER A 123 7.49 23.71 -5.64
C SER A 123 8.61 23.52 -6.65
N TRP A 124 9.07 24.63 -7.21
CA TRP A 124 10.23 24.66 -8.10
C TRP A 124 11.25 25.63 -7.50
N ILE A 125 12.41 25.11 -7.13
CA ILE A 125 13.55 25.91 -6.67
C ILE A 125 14.56 25.90 -7.81
N ARG A 126 14.92 27.09 -8.31
CA ARG A 126 15.98 27.28 -9.29
C ARG A 126 17.32 27.47 -8.60
#